data_AF-A0A7X5IL18-F1
#
_entry.id   AF-A0A7X5IL18-F1
#
_cell.length_a   1.000
_cell.length_b   1.000
_cell.length_c   1.000
_cell.angle_alpha   90.00
_cell.angle_beta   90.00
_cell.angle_gamma   90.00
#
_symmetry.space_group_name_H-M   'P 1'
#
loop_
_entity.id
_entity.type
_entity.pdbx_description
1 polymer ?
#
loop_
_entity_poly.entity_id
_entity_poly.type
_entity_poly.pdbx_seq_one_letter_code
_entity_poly.pdbx_strand_id
1 'polypeptide(L)'
;MNYDEMITTVNDLNITQGLPREAVPHGNNLVHQFRKRQIDRMDMYEEILALYLDIRQIPFEETDVASYIGLIVERVNQYMDYFWPPANNPFSHQADFTSSIIPEMLCLIFNHVIQSTGLNLEVSAQKDLTIECIFDIVGGGEMRFKNKRVDVAVVEPCKLSLNEQTTEFPIPLLAIECKTNLDKNMLSGIEHSVAEMKKTFPNCQYFVITECSDFNVKKSNYASSGIDEIYILRKQKRGVIRRAPDLRNPIDVSLICEITEALIDNINAVCSINDDLLTRMQNGKLIGRI
;
A
#
# COMPACT_ATOMS: atom_id res chain seq x y z
N MET A 1 20.19 23.95 -1.66
CA MET A 1 18.81 24.10 -2.12
C MET A 1 18.01 24.80 -1.02
N ASN A 2 17.20 25.82 -1.30
CA ASN A 2 16.32 26.42 -0.29
C ASN A 2 15.00 25.62 -0.14
N TYR A 3 14.19 25.92 0.88
CA TYR A 3 12.93 25.20 1.13
C TYR A 3 11.94 25.24 -0.03
N ASP A 4 11.84 26.37 -0.72
CA ASP A 4 10.90 26.54 -1.84
C ASP A 4 11.36 25.75 -3.07
N GLU A 5 12.67 25.65 -3.30
CA GLU A 5 13.27 24.78 -4.31
C GLU A 5 13.04 23.30 -3.99
N MET A 6 13.19 22.87 -2.73
CA MET A 6 12.93 21.48 -2.31
C MET A 6 11.46 21.10 -2.50
N ILE A 7 10.53 21.98 -2.09
CA ILE A 7 9.09 21.76 -2.25
C ILE A 7 8.72 21.69 -3.73
N THR A 8 9.24 22.62 -4.54
CA THR A 8 9.00 22.66 -5.99
C THR A 8 9.52 21.37 -6.63
N THR A 9 10.73 20.93 -6.28
CA THR A 9 11.33 19.70 -6.81
C THR A 9 10.43 18.47 -6.61
N VAL A 10 9.87 18.28 -5.40
CA VAL A 10 8.98 17.14 -5.13
C VAL A 10 7.65 17.26 -5.89
N ASN A 11 7.07 18.47 -5.96
CA ASN A 11 5.79 18.68 -6.65
C ASN A 11 5.93 18.50 -8.16
N ASP A 12 6.97 19.07 -8.76
CA ASP A 12 7.24 18.97 -10.19
C ASP A 12 7.52 17.52 -10.60
N LEU A 13 8.20 16.76 -9.74
CA LEU A 13 8.42 15.33 -9.94
C LEU A 13 7.09 14.55 -9.97
N ASN A 14 6.15 14.84 -9.05
CA ASN A 14 4.83 14.19 -9.05
C ASN A 14 4.05 14.50 -10.33
N ILE A 15 4.08 15.76 -10.79
CA ILE A 15 3.42 16.18 -12.04
C ILE A 15 4.06 15.48 -13.24
N THR A 16 5.38 15.48 -13.32
CA THR A 16 6.14 14.90 -14.45
C THR A 16 5.90 13.39 -14.57
N GLN A 17 5.76 12.70 -13.44
CA GLN A 17 5.52 11.25 -13.39
C GLN A 17 4.03 10.88 -13.44
N GLY A 18 3.12 11.86 -13.53
CA GLY A 18 1.68 11.60 -13.53
C GLY A 18 1.19 10.89 -12.26
N LEU A 19 1.89 11.08 -11.14
CA LEU A 19 1.55 10.44 -9.87
C LEU A 19 0.58 11.32 -9.09
N PRO A 20 -0.65 10.83 -8.79
CA PRO A 20 -1.61 11.59 -8.01
C PRO A 20 -1.07 11.76 -6.58
N ARG A 21 -1.50 12.84 -5.93
CA ARG A 21 -1.03 13.19 -4.59
C ARG A 21 -1.32 12.07 -3.58
N GLU A 22 -2.44 11.38 -3.78
CA GLU A 22 -2.93 10.27 -2.99
C GLU A 22 -2.02 9.04 -3.09
N ALA A 23 -1.22 8.88 -4.15
CA ALA A 23 -0.29 7.77 -4.32
C ALA A 23 1.12 8.04 -3.73
N VAL A 24 1.37 9.25 -3.22
CA VAL A 24 2.71 9.69 -2.74
C VAL A 24 2.68 10.21 -1.29
N PRO A 25 2.25 9.39 -0.32
CA PRO A 25 2.06 9.82 1.07
C PRO A 25 3.37 10.27 1.76
N HIS A 26 4.51 9.68 1.40
CA HIS A 26 5.81 10.04 1.92
C HIS A 26 6.36 11.33 1.30
N GLY A 27 6.23 11.53 0.00
CA GLY A 27 6.53 12.80 -0.66
C GLY A 27 5.73 13.96 -0.07
N ASN A 28 4.45 13.73 0.25
CA ASN A 28 3.62 14.70 0.97
C ASN A 28 4.16 15.00 2.37
N ASN A 29 4.60 13.98 3.11
CA ASN A 29 5.21 14.15 4.42
C ASN A 29 6.53 14.94 4.33
N LEU A 30 7.37 14.69 3.33
CA LEU A 30 8.58 15.47 3.06
C LEU A 30 8.27 16.94 2.84
N VAL A 31 7.35 17.24 1.91
CA VAL A 31 6.89 18.62 1.65
C VAL A 31 6.35 19.28 2.91
N HIS A 32 5.60 18.54 3.74
CA HIS A 32 5.12 19.05 5.02
C HIS A 32 6.27 19.40 5.99
N GLN A 33 7.32 18.58 6.06
CA GLN A 33 8.50 18.90 6.88
C GLN A 33 9.25 20.13 6.35
N PHE A 34 9.45 20.25 5.03
CA PHE A 34 10.12 21.41 4.43
C PHE A 34 9.37 22.72 4.70
N ARG A 35 8.03 22.68 4.74
CA ARG A 35 7.19 23.85 5.09
C ARG A 35 7.36 24.35 6.52
N LYS A 36 7.93 23.54 7.43
CA LYS A 36 8.27 23.99 8.79
C LYS A 36 9.47 24.94 8.82
N ARG A 37 10.26 24.99 7.73
CA ARG A 37 11.38 25.92 7.53
C ARG A 37 12.39 25.94 8.69
N GLN A 38 12.71 24.76 9.24
CA GLN A 38 13.63 24.60 10.36
C GLN A 38 15.09 24.73 9.90
N ILE A 39 15.63 25.95 9.91
CA ILE A 39 16.95 26.30 9.34
C ILE A 39 18.09 25.38 9.83
N ASP A 40 18.03 24.97 11.09
CA ASP A 40 18.99 24.05 11.72
C ASP A 40 18.99 22.63 11.10
N ARG A 41 18.02 22.31 10.25
CA ARG A 41 17.83 21.00 9.61
C ARG A 41 18.03 21.02 8.10
N MET A 42 18.54 22.13 7.53
CA MET A 42 18.66 22.29 6.08
C MET A 42 19.49 21.15 5.45
N ASP A 43 20.71 20.91 5.94
CA ASP A 43 21.60 19.88 5.39
C ASP A 43 20.96 18.49 5.45
N MET A 44 20.33 18.15 6.57
CA MET A 44 19.57 16.92 6.75
C MET A 44 18.43 16.78 5.73
N TYR A 45 17.70 17.86 5.43
CA TYR A 45 16.63 17.83 4.44
C TYR A 45 17.16 17.69 3.01
N GLU A 46 18.31 18.28 2.69
CA GLU A 46 18.96 18.11 1.40
C GLU A 46 19.41 16.66 1.19
N GLU A 47 20.01 16.03 2.21
CA GLU A 47 20.42 14.62 2.18
C GLU A 47 19.22 13.68 2.02
N ILE A 48 18.16 13.89 2.82
CA ILE A 48 16.92 13.12 2.72
C ILE A 48 16.28 13.28 1.34
N LEU A 49 16.23 14.50 0.80
CA LEU A 49 15.68 14.75 -0.53
C LEU A 49 16.50 14.02 -1.60
N ALA A 50 17.83 14.08 -1.54
CA ALA A 50 18.67 13.39 -2.50
C ALA A 50 18.39 11.87 -2.54
N LEU A 51 18.35 11.22 -1.37
CA LEU A 51 18.03 9.79 -1.28
C LEU A 51 16.60 9.47 -1.73
N TYR A 52 15.65 10.37 -1.49
CA TYR A 52 14.28 10.21 -1.98
C TYR A 52 14.19 10.30 -3.51
N LEU A 53 14.92 11.24 -4.11
CA LEU A 53 14.99 11.39 -5.57
C LEU A 53 15.65 10.17 -6.23
N ASP A 54 16.68 9.58 -5.59
CA ASP A 54 17.32 8.34 -6.04
C ASP A 54 16.31 7.18 -6.19
N ILE A 55 15.29 7.09 -5.32
CA ILE A 55 14.21 6.11 -5.46
C ILE A 55 13.31 6.47 -6.65
N ARG A 56 12.87 7.73 -6.70
CA ARG A 56 11.85 8.18 -7.65
C ARG A 56 12.35 8.28 -9.09
N GLN A 57 13.65 8.38 -9.31
CA GLN A 57 14.26 8.48 -10.64
C GLN A 57 14.60 7.13 -11.27
N ILE A 58 14.33 6.01 -10.59
CA ILE A 58 14.53 4.68 -11.17
C ILE A 58 13.57 4.51 -12.37
N PRO A 59 14.09 4.22 -13.58
CA PRO A 59 13.25 4.03 -14.75
C PRO A 59 12.46 2.73 -14.64
N PHE A 60 11.18 2.78 -15.02
CA PHE A 60 10.34 1.60 -15.12
C PHE A 60 10.48 0.97 -16.51
N GLU A 61 10.73 -0.35 -16.54
CA GLU A 61 10.78 -1.15 -17.76
C GLU A 61 9.77 -2.31 -17.67
N GLU A 62 8.72 -2.26 -18.48
CA GLU A 62 7.64 -3.27 -18.48
C GLU A 62 8.12 -4.69 -18.73
N THR A 63 9.21 -4.86 -19.48
CA THR A 63 9.77 -6.18 -19.81
C THR A 63 10.56 -6.81 -18.68
N ASP A 64 10.94 -6.04 -17.65
CA ASP A 64 11.73 -6.53 -16.51
C ASP A 64 11.30 -5.86 -15.19
N VAL A 65 10.03 -6.07 -14.83
CA VAL A 65 9.44 -5.58 -13.58
C VAL A 65 10.22 -6.06 -12.36
N ALA A 66 10.80 -7.27 -12.39
CA ALA A 66 11.55 -7.83 -11.27
C ALA A 66 12.84 -7.05 -11.00
N SER A 67 13.63 -6.71 -12.03
CA SER A 67 14.81 -5.87 -11.86
C SER A 67 14.46 -4.46 -11.38
N TYR A 68 13.37 -3.87 -11.90
CA TYR A 68 12.85 -2.60 -11.42
C TYR A 68 12.52 -2.64 -9.92
N ILE A 69 11.78 -3.65 -9.47
CA ILE A 69 11.46 -3.86 -8.05
C ILE A 69 12.75 -4.02 -7.22
N GLY A 70 13.73 -4.78 -7.73
CA GLY A 70 15.02 -4.96 -7.08
C GLY A 70 15.73 -3.64 -6.78
N LEU A 71 15.82 -2.76 -7.79
CA LEU A 71 16.43 -1.43 -7.65
C LEU A 71 15.65 -0.53 -6.67
N ILE A 72 14.31 -0.54 -6.77
CA ILE A 72 13.46 0.24 -5.86
C ILE A 72 13.67 -0.21 -4.41
N VAL A 73 13.63 -1.52 -4.14
CA VAL A 73 13.81 -2.07 -2.80
C VAL A 73 15.21 -1.80 -2.26
N GLU A 74 16.24 -1.85 -3.11
CA GLU A 74 17.60 -1.46 -2.72
C GLU A 74 17.65 0.00 -2.26
N ARG A 75 17.15 0.93 -3.07
CA ARG A 75 17.15 2.37 -2.74
C ARG A 75 16.26 2.70 -1.55
N VAL A 76 15.14 2.01 -1.38
CA VAL A 76 14.28 2.15 -0.21
C VAL A 76 14.99 1.64 1.06
N ASN A 77 15.73 0.53 1.00
CA ASN A 77 16.54 0.11 2.14
C ASN A 77 17.60 1.15 2.50
N GLN A 78 18.34 1.69 1.52
CA GLN A 78 19.31 2.77 1.72
C GLN A 78 18.66 3.99 2.38
N TYR A 79 17.49 4.40 1.91
CA TYR A 79 16.72 5.50 2.48
C TYR A 79 16.26 5.21 3.92
N MET A 80 15.76 4.01 4.18
CA MET A 80 15.33 3.60 5.53
C MET A 80 16.51 3.39 6.50
N ASP A 81 17.72 3.15 6.01
CA ASP A 81 18.95 3.06 6.82
C ASP A 81 19.34 4.43 7.38
N TYR A 82 19.05 5.52 6.68
CA TYR A 82 19.27 6.89 7.17
C TYR A 82 18.55 7.14 8.52
N PHE A 83 17.32 6.60 8.67
CA PHE A 83 16.52 6.74 9.89
C PHE A 83 16.78 5.64 10.93
N TRP A 84 17.76 4.77 10.70
CA TRP A 84 18.05 3.61 11.54
C TRP A 84 19.44 3.70 12.18
N PRO A 85 19.63 3.26 13.45
CA PRO A 85 18.62 2.78 14.41
C PRO A 85 17.59 3.85 14.79
N PRO A 86 16.51 3.53 15.52
CA PRO A 86 15.46 4.51 15.84
C PRO A 86 15.93 5.81 16.52
N ALA A 87 17.11 5.81 17.13
CA ALA A 87 17.75 7.00 17.69
C ALA A 87 18.18 8.03 16.62
N ASN A 88 18.42 7.59 15.38
CA ASN A 88 18.78 8.44 14.25
C ASN A 88 17.56 9.13 13.62
N ASN A 89 16.34 8.67 13.90
CA ASN A 89 15.14 9.24 13.32
C ASN A 89 14.87 10.64 13.91
N PRO A 90 14.96 11.73 13.10
CA PRO A 90 14.79 13.09 13.58
C PRO A 90 13.31 13.52 13.70
N PHE A 91 12.40 12.61 13.33
CA PHE A 91 10.96 12.85 13.31
C PHE A 91 10.26 12.12 14.45
N SER A 92 9.23 12.75 15.02
CA SER A 92 8.40 12.11 16.04
C SER A 92 7.60 10.96 15.43
N HIS A 93 7.33 9.93 16.23
CA HIS A 93 6.48 8.81 15.81
C HIS A 93 5.07 9.23 15.35
N GLN A 94 4.57 10.37 15.85
CA GLN A 94 3.25 10.92 15.49
C GLN A 94 3.24 11.61 14.12
N ALA A 95 4.40 11.82 13.49
CA ALA A 95 4.48 12.46 12.19
C ALA A 95 4.17 11.50 11.03
N ASP A 96 3.94 10.21 11.30
CA ASP A 96 3.75 9.14 10.30
C ASP A 96 4.79 9.14 9.17
N PHE A 97 5.99 9.66 9.45
CA PHE A 97 6.99 9.93 8.44
C PHE A 97 7.63 8.64 7.91
N THR A 98 8.18 7.82 8.81
CA THR A 98 8.81 6.56 8.42
C THR A 98 7.78 5.49 8.05
N SER A 99 6.59 5.53 8.65
CA SER A 99 5.51 4.58 8.35
C SER A 99 4.90 4.79 6.96
N SER A 100 5.07 5.95 6.34
CA SER A 100 4.58 6.20 4.97
C SER A 100 5.52 5.73 3.85
N ILE A 101 6.77 5.34 4.17
CA ILE A 101 7.78 4.94 3.17
C ILE A 101 7.35 3.68 2.40
N ILE A 102 6.98 2.60 3.12
CA ILE A 102 6.56 1.34 2.49
C ILE A 102 5.25 1.50 1.70
N PRO A 103 4.20 2.17 2.23
CA PRO A 103 3.02 2.48 1.44
C PRO A 103 3.33 3.22 0.13
N GLU A 104 4.21 4.23 0.16
CA GLU A 104 4.59 4.94 -1.07
C GLU A 104 5.38 4.05 -2.03
N MET A 105 6.32 3.23 -1.54
CA MET A 105 7.06 2.28 -2.37
C MET A 105 6.11 1.36 -3.14
N LEU A 106 5.11 0.80 -2.45
CA LEU A 106 4.11 -0.07 -3.07
C LEU A 106 3.23 0.71 -4.05
N CYS A 107 2.80 1.92 -3.70
CA CYS A 107 2.00 2.75 -4.60
C CYS A 107 2.76 3.11 -5.88
N LEU A 108 4.05 3.42 -5.77
CA LEU A 108 4.92 3.71 -6.91
C LEU A 108 5.04 2.51 -7.83
N ILE A 109 5.33 1.33 -7.29
CA ILE A 109 5.44 0.08 -8.06
C ILE A 109 4.10 -0.23 -8.75
N PHE A 110 3.00 -0.21 -7.99
CA PHE A 110 1.68 -0.55 -8.54
C PHE A 110 1.22 0.45 -9.59
N ASN A 111 1.48 1.75 -9.42
CA ASN A 111 1.08 2.74 -10.41
C ASN A 111 1.74 2.48 -11.77
N HIS A 112 3.04 2.21 -11.79
CA HIS A 112 3.74 1.86 -13.04
C HIS A 112 3.20 0.56 -13.65
N VAL A 113 2.94 -0.45 -12.82
CA VAL A 113 2.36 -1.73 -13.28
C VAL A 113 0.95 -1.56 -13.84
N ILE A 114 0.08 -0.72 -13.24
CA ILE A 114 -1.28 -0.55 -13.75
C ILE A 114 -1.34 0.37 -14.97
N GLN A 115 -0.45 1.36 -15.07
CA GLN A 115 -0.39 2.27 -16.22
C GLN A 115 -0.14 1.53 -17.53
N SER A 116 0.62 0.43 -17.50
CA SER A 116 0.85 -0.42 -18.68
C SER A 116 -0.35 -1.27 -19.10
N THR A 117 -1.36 -1.43 -18.22
CA THR A 117 -2.52 -2.31 -18.49
C THR A 117 -3.61 -1.64 -19.31
N GLY A 118 -3.66 -0.31 -19.33
CA GLY A 118 -4.74 0.47 -19.97
C GLY A 118 -6.11 0.36 -19.28
N LEU A 119 -6.19 -0.29 -18.12
CA LEU A 119 -7.41 -0.33 -17.31
C LEU A 119 -7.63 0.98 -16.55
N ASN A 120 -8.89 1.29 -16.25
CA ASN A 120 -9.25 2.43 -15.41
C ASN A 120 -9.07 2.10 -13.92
N LEU A 121 -7.85 1.75 -13.52
CA LEU A 121 -7.48 1.50 -12.13
C LEU A 121 -6.77 2.72 -11.55
N GLU A 122 -6.98 2.94 -10.26
CA GLU A 122 -6.29 3.97 -9.48
C GLU A 122 -5.56 3.33 -8.31
N VAL A 123 -4.33 3.80 -8.07
CA VAL A 123 -3.55 3.46 -6.88
C VAL A 123 -3.63 4.62 -5.91
N SER A 124 -3.92 4.32 -4.65
CA SER A 124 -4.03 5.33 -3.61
C SER A 124 -3.49 4.81 -2.29
N ALA A 125 -2.68 5.63 -1.63
CA ALA A 125 -2.33 5.46 -0.24
C ALA A 125 -3.38 6.08 0.67
N GLN A 126 -3.56 5.46 1.84
CA GLN A 126 -4.46 5.96 2.88
C GLN A 126 -5.93 6.14 2.44
N LYS A 127 -6.41 5.29 1.52
CA LYS A 127 -7.76 5.33 0.92
C LYS A 127 -8.82 4.79 1.88
N ASP A 128 -9.97 5.45 1.94
CA ASP A 128 -11.16 4.92 2.61
C ASP A 128 -11.90 3.96 1.68
N LEU A 129 -11.96 2.68 2.07
CA LEU A 129 -12.71 1.65 1.37
C LEU A 129 -13.99 1.30 2.12
N THR A 130 -15.10 1.16 1.42
CA THR A 130 -16.33 0.69 2.02
C THR A 130 -16.19 -0.77 2.46
N ILE A 131 -16.57 -1.04 3.70
CA ILE A 131 -16.59 -2.40 4.25
C ILE A 131 -18.00 -2.88 4.53
N GLU A 132 -18.97 -1.97 4.68
CA GLU A 132 -20.35 -2.29 4.98
C GLU A 132 -21.26 -1.23 4.36
N CYS A 133 -22.36 -1.67 3.76
CA CYS A 133 -23.41 -0.81 3.21
C CYS A 133 -24.69 -1.02 4.01
N ILE A 134 -25.17 0.05 4.65
CA ILE A 134 -26.35 0.03 5.51
C ILE A 134 -27.45 0.82 4.80
N PHE A 135 -28.61 0.18 4.63
CA PHE A 135 -29.80 0.81 4.06
C PHE A 135 -30.79 1.13 5.18
N ASP A 136 -31.23 2.39 5.24
CA ASP A 136 -32.22 2.87 6.20
C ASP A 136 -33.48 3.32 5.45
N ILE A 137 -34.65 2.94 5.94
CA ILE A 137 -35.95 3.32 5.34
C ILE A 137 -36.32 4.78 5.65
N VAL A 138 -35.68 5.39 6.66
CA VAL A 138 -35.90 6.78 7.03
C VAL A 138 -35.59 7.71 5.84
N GLY A 139 -36.41 8.75 5.65
CA GLY A 139 -36.18 9.75 4.60
C GLY A 139 -36.48 9.31 3.16
N GLY A 140 -37.08 8.14 2.95
CA GLY A 140 -37.37 7.60 1.61
C GLY A 140 -36.33 6.60 1.09
N GLY A 141 -35.44 6.11 1.96
CA GLY A 141 -34.35 5.21 1.60
C GLY A 141 -33.02 5.95 1.57
N GLU A 142 -32.29 5.92 2.69
CA GLU A 142 -30.92 6.41 2.79
C GLU A 142 -29.92 5.25 2.73
N MET A 143 -28.76 5.50 2.12
CA MET A 143 -27.65 4.57 2.10
C MET A 143 -26.48 5.18 2.88
N ARG A 144 -25.93 4.41 3.82
CA ARG A 144 -24.79 4.81 4.64
C ARG A 144 -23.67 3.80 4.49
N PHE A 145 -22.47 4.30 4.29
CA PHE A 145 -21.28 3.47 4.20
C PHE A 145 -20.51 3.51 5.50
N LYS A 146 -20.06 2.33 5.92
CA LYS A 146 -18.97 2.21 6.88
C LYS A 146 -17.69 2.02 6.09
N ASN A 147 -16.74 2.91 6.30
CA ASN A 147 -15.46 2.86 5.62
C ASN A 147 -14.34 2.42 6.55
N LYS A 148 -13.33 1.78 5.98
CA LYS A 148 -12.05 1.48 6.60
C LYS A 148 -10.95 2.14 5.78
N ARG A 149 -10.16 2.97 6.44
CA ARG A 149 -8.92 3.50 5.85
C ARG A 149 -7.88 2.41 5.76
N VAL A 150 -7.37 2.14 4.56
CA VAL A 150 -6.28 1.18 4.29
C VAL A 150 -5.03 1.92 3.84
N ASP A 151 -3.85 1.34 4.05
CA ASP A 151 -2.58 2.02 3.80
C ASP A 151 -2.23 2.09 2.31
N VAL A 152 -2.58 1.07 1.53
CA VAL A 152 -2.49 1.05 0.05
C VAL A 152 -3.75 0.39 -0.51
N ALA A 153 -4.29 0.94 -1.59
CA ALA A 153 -5.39 0.36 -2.34
C ALA A 153 -5.16 0.49 -3.84
N VAL A 154 -5.57 -0.54 -4.59
CA VAL A 154 -5.77 -0.49 -6.04
C VAL A 154 -7.27 -0.67 -6.28
N VAL A 155 -7.90 0.33 -6.90
CA VAL A 155 -9.35 0.40 -7.03
C VAL A 155 -9.77 0.72 -8.44
N GLU A 156 -10.95 0.27 -8.84
CA GLU A 156 -11.67 0.82 -9.99
C GLU A 156 -12.57 1.97 -9.49
N PRO A 157 -12.38 3.21 -9.95
CA PRO A 157 -13.21 4.33 -9.56
C PRO A 157 -14.64 4.12 -10.07
N CYS A 158 -15.59 4.07 -9.15
CA CYS A 158 -17.00 3.86 -9.44
C CYS A 158 -17.85 4.88 -8.68
N LYS A 159 -19.05 5.13 -9.21
CA LYS A 159 -20.07 5.98 -8.58
C LYS A 159 -21.31 5.16 -8.34
N LEU A 160 -21.90 5.29 -7.16
CA LEU A 160 -23.17 4.67 -6.81
C LEU A 160 -24.22 5.75 -6.65
N SER A 161 -25.37 5.57 -7.30
CA SER A 161 -26.48 6.54 -7.26
C SER A 161 -27.73 5.90 -6.68
N LEU A 162 -28.31 6.52 -5.65
CA LEU A 162 -29.60 6.13 -5.05
C LEU A 162 -30.44 7.40 -4.83
N ASN A 163 -31.68 7.42 -5.32
CA ASN A 163 -32.60 8.56 -5.16
C ASN A 163 -31.96 9.91 -5.54
N GLU A 164 -31.29 9.97 -6.70
CA GLU A 164 -30.56 11.15 -7.22
C GLU A 164 -29.30 11.56 -6.42
N GLN A 165 -29.02 10.93 -5.27
CA GLN A 165 -27.77 11.12 -4.55
C GLN A 165 -26.70 10.23 -5.15
N THR A 166 -25.59 10.83 -5.60
CA THR A 166 -24.44 10.11 -6.14
C THR A 166 -23.25 10.22 -5.20
N THR A 167 -22.66 9.07 -4.86
CA THR A 167 -21.51 8.96 -3.96
C THR A 167 -20.38 8.20 -4.64
N GLU A 168 -19.13 8.53 -4.29
CA GLU A 168 -17.99 7.69 -4.69
C GLU A 168 -18.10 6.32 -4.03
N PHE A 169 -17.87 5.28 -4.82
CA PHE A 169 -17.94 3.89 -4.39
C PHE A 169 -16.83 3.10 -5.10
N PRO A 170 -15.55 3.36 -4.78
CA PRO A 170 -14.44 2.68 -5.44
C PRO A 170 -14.53 1.17 -5.18
N ILE A 171 -14.41 0.37 -6.24
CA ILE A 171 -14.42 -1.09 -6.14
C ILE A 171 -12.97 -1.56 -5.95
N PRO A 172 -12.60 -2.14 -4.80
CA PRO A 172 -11.22 -2.52 -4.55
C PRO A 172 -10.85 -3.83 -5.23
N LEU A 173 -9.72 -3.82 -5.92
CA LEU A 173 -9.05 -5.01 -6.45
C LEU A 173 -8.04 -5.55 -5.44
N LEU A 174 -7.30 -4.65 -4.80
CA LEU A 174 -6.29 -4.94 -3.80
C LEU A 174 -6.35 -3.90 -2.68
N ALA A 175 -6.22 -4.35 -1.43
CA ALA A 175 -6.08 -3.50 -0.26
C ALA A 175 -4.96 -4.04 0.65
N ILE A 176 -4.17 -3.14 1.22
CA ILE A 176 -3.02 -3.50 2.06
C ILE A 176 -3.01 -2.65 3.33
N GLU A 177 -2.81 -3.31 4.47
CA GLU A 177 -2.46 -2.66 5.74
C GLU A 177 -0.96 -2.79 5.99
N CYS A 178 -0.26 -1.67 6.09
CA CYS A 178 1.13 -1.59 6.49
C CYS A 178 1.22 -1.30 7.99
N LYS A 179 1.83 -2.19 8.75
CA LYS A 179 1.91 -2.08 10.21
C LYS A 179 3.36 -2.21 10.68
N THR A 180 3.83 -1.23 11.45
CA THR A 180 5.13 -1.35 12.12
C THR A 180 5.12 -2.45 13.18
N ASN A 181 3.96 -2.65 13.82
CA ASN A 181 3.73 -3.63 14.87
C ASN A 181 2.41 -4.32 14.62
N LEU A 182 2.34 -5.64 14.80
CA LEU A 182 1.11 -6.40 14.61
C LEU A 182 0.87 -7.29 15.83
N ASP A 183 0.10 -6.78 16.78
CA ASP A 183 -0.32 -7.55 17.95
C ASP A 183 -1.64 -8.32 17.68
N LYS A 184 -2.05 -9.14 18.65
CA LYS A 184 -3.26 -9.97 18.52
C LYS A 184 -4.53 -9.13 18.36
N ASN A 185 -4.62 -7.99 19.03
CA ASN A 185 -5.82 -7.16 19.01
C ASN A 185 -5.92 -6.41 17.69
N MET A 186 -4.79 -5.92 17.17
CA MET A 186 -4.70 -5.33 15.83
C MET A 186 -5.09 -6.34 14.76
N LEU A 187 -4.55 -7.56 14.83
CA LEU A 187 -4.91 -8.62 13.88
C LEU A 187 -6.42 -8.92 13.93
N SER A 188 -7.00 -9.11 15.12
CA SER A 188 -8.45 -9.35 15.25
C SER A 188 -9.31 -8.20 14.72
N GLY A 189 -8.88 -6.95 14.89
CA GLY A 189 -9.56 -5.79 14.31
C GLY A 189 -9.52 -5.79 12.78
N ILE A 190 -8.36 -6.13 12.20
CA ILE A 190 -8.21 -6.28 10.75
C ILE A 190 -9.10 -7.42 10.25
N GLU A 191 -9.07 -8.59 10.89
CA GLU A 191 -9.89 -9.75 10.53
C GLU A 191 -11.38 -9.41 10.42
N HIS A 192 -11.91 -8.64 11.38
CA HIS A 192 -13.30 -8.19 11.33
C HIS A 192 -13.55 -7.27 10.13
N SER A 193 -12.68 -6.27 9.90
CA SER A 193 -12.84 -5.35 8.76
C SER A 193 -12.81 -6.10 7.43
N VAL A 194 -11.91 -7.06 7.28
CA VAL A 194 -11.77 -7.85 6.06
C VAL A 194 -12.95 -8.78 5.86
N ALA A 195 -13.47 -9.40 6.92
CA ALA A 195 -14.63 -10.26 6.83
C ALA A 195 -15.86 -9.50 6.31
N GLU A 196 -16.11 -8.27 6.78
CA GLU A 196 -17.19 -7.42 6.25
C GLU A 196 -16.89 -6.97 4.81
N MET A 197 -15.65 -6.55 4.53
CA MET A 197 -15.25 -6.13 3.20
C MET A 197 -15.43 -7.25 2.16
N LYS A 198 -15.01 -8.49 2.44
CA LYS A 198 -15.15 -9.64 1.54
C LYS A 198 -16.60 -10.06 1.29
N LYS A 199 -17.56 -9.68 2.17
CA LYS A 199 -18.99 -9.86 1.87
C LYS A 199 -19.46 -8.91 0.76
N THR A 200 -18.89 -7.71 0.70
CA THR A 200 -19.20 -6.69 -0.31
C THR A 200 -18.36 -6.90 -1.58
N PHE A 201 -17.07 -7.18 -1.41
CA PHE A 201 -16.06 -7.31 -2.46
C PHE A 201 -15.29 -8.64 -2.31
N PRO A 202 -15.90 -9.78 -2.67
CA PRO A 202 -15.30 -11.09 -2.44
C PRO A 202 -13.98 -11.33 -3.19
N ASN A 203 -13.79 -10.63 -4.32
CA ASN A 203 -12.59 -10.74 -5.15
C ASN A 203 -11.48 -9.75 -4.77
N CYS A 204 -11.73 -8.85 -3.81
CA CYS A 204 -10.69 -7.95 -3.32
C CYS A 204 -9.63 -8.78 -2.59
N GLN A 205 -8.38 -8.70 -3.03
CA GLN A 205 -7.25 -9.25 -2.29
C GLN A 205 -6.90 -8.33 -1.13
N TYR A 206 -6.64 -8.90 0.05
CA TYR A 206 -6.32 -8.17 1.25
C TYR A 206 -5.06 -8.71 1.90
N PHE A 207 -4.02 -7.87 1.94
CA PHE A 207 -2.74 -8.21 2.55
C PHE A 207 -2.48 -7.40 3.81
N VAL A 208 -1.75 -8.02 4.74
CA VAL A 208 -1.15 -7.30 5.87
C VAL A 208 0.35 -7.37 5.73
N ILE A 209 1.01 -6.22 5.72
CA ILE A 209 2.45 -6.11 5.57
C ILE A 209 3.04 -5.53 6.85
N THR A 210 4.10 -6.15 7.34
CA THR A 210 4.93 -5.59 8.41
C THR A 210 6.40 -5.80 8.11
N GLU A 211 7.26 -4.90 8.60
CA GLU A 211 8.71 -5.07 8.46
C GLU A 211 9.22 -6.26 9.26
N CYS A 212 8.70 -6.45 10.48
CA CYS A 212 9.21 -7.42 11.44
C CYS A 212 8.06 -8.11 12.16
N SER A 213 8.27 -9.38 12.52
CA SER A 213 7.29 -10.17 13.22
C SER A 213 7.29 -9.88 14.72
N ASP A 214 6.12 -9.49 15.24
CA ASP A 214 5.78 -9.50 16.67
C ASP A 214 5.11 -10.82 17.10
N PHE A 215 4.82 -11.70 16.14
CA PHE A 215 4.11 -12.95 16.38
C PHE A 215 4.93 -13.93 17.23
N ASN A 216 4.23 -14.71 18.04
CA ASN A 216 4.83 -15.81 18.77
C ASN A 216 5.03 -16.99 17.83
N VAL A 217 6.26 -17.24 17.37
CA VAL A 217 6.65 -18.44 16.60
C VAL A 217 6.27 -19.79 17.24
N LYS A 218 5.91 -19.82 18.53
CA LYS A 218 5.39 -21.04 19.18
C LYS A 218 3.88 -21.23 19.00
N LYS A 219 3.14 -20.22 18.53
CA LYS A 219 1.74 -20.39 18.14
C LYS A 219 1.69 -21.02 16.76
N SER A 220 0.88 -22.06 16.63
CA SER A 220 0.82 -22.93 15.45
C SER A 220 0.05 -22.33 14.27
N ASN A 221 -0.81 -21.32 14.49
CA ASN A 221 -1.61 -20.76 13.41
C ASN A 221 -2.00 -19.30 13.66
N TYR A 222 -1.82 -18.47 12.62
CA TYR A 222 -2.32 -17.09 12.50
C TYR A 222 -3.24 -16.93 11.29
N ALA A 223 -3.63 -18.03 10.65
CA ALA A 223 -4.51 -18.03 9.50
C ALA A 223 -5.86 -17.39 9.89
N SER A 224 -6.23 -16.41 9.08
CA SER A 224 -7.52 -15.73 9.09
C SER A 224 -8.36 -16.27 7.92
N SER A 225 -9.68 -16.27 8.08
CA SER A 225 -10.58 -16.66 6.99
C SER A 225 -10.70 -15.61 5.87
N GLY A 226 -10.23 -14.38 6.10
CA GLY A 226 -10.43 -13.26 5.17
C GLY A 226 -9.16 -12.60 4.66
N ILE A 227 -8.08 -12.57 5.46
CA ILE A 227 -6.79 -12.02 5.02
C ILE A 227 -6.14 -13.03 4.08
N ASP A 228 -5.78 -12.60 2.87
CA ASP A 228 -5.21 -13.49 1.87
C ASP A 228 -3.74 -13.84 2.18
N GLU A 229 -2.95 -12.88 2.70
CA GLU A 229 -1.58 -13.13 3.16
C GLU A 229 -1.07 -12.09 4.18
N ILE A 230 -0.15 -12.49 5.05
CA ILE A 230 0.58 -11.63 6.00
C ILE A 230 2.09 -11.68 5.71
N TYR A 231 2.62 -10.62 5.12
CA TYR A 231 4.04 -10.52 4.76
C TYR A 231 4.90 -9.92 5.89
N ILE A 232 6.02 -10.58 6.19
CA ILE A 232 7.08 -10.07 7.08
C ILE A 232 8.31 -9.70 6.24
N LEU A 233 8.40 -8.44 5.82
CA LEU A 233 9.33 -8.00 4.77
C LEU A 233 10.81 -8.26 5.07
N ARG A 234 11.23 -8.18 6.34
CA ARG A 234 12.63 -8.43 6.74
C ARG A 234 12.88 -9.87 7.18
N LYS A 235 11.87 -10.74 7.12
CA LYS A 235 11.90 -12.14 7.59
C LYS A 235 12.48 -12.29 9.01
N GLN A 236 12.21 -11.32 9.88
CA GLN A 236 12.88 -11.18 11.17
C GLN A 236 11.92 -10.90 12.32
N LYS A 237 12.26 -11.39 13.51
CA LYS A 237 11.60 -11.07 14.78
C LYS A 237 11.96 -9.66 15.24
N ARG A 238 10.96 -8.84 15.57
CA ARG A 238 11.18 -7.48 16.07
C ARG A 238 11.98 -7.44 17.38
N GLY A 239 11.78 -8.43 18.26
CA GLY A 239 12.51 -8.53 19.52
C GLY A 239 14.03 -8.67 19.36
N VAL A 240 14.52 -9.15 18.20
CA VAL A 240 15.96 -9.25 17.90
C VAL A 240 16.53 -7.85 17.65
N ILE A 241 15.94 -7.11 16.72
CA ILE A 241 16.40 -5.75 16.35
C ILE A 241 16.21 -4.73 17.48
N ARG A 242 15.25 -4.93 18.39
CA ARG A 242 15.12 -4.08 19.59
C ARG A 242 16.31 -4.20 20.54
N ARG A 243 17.01 -5.34 20.54
CA ARG A 243 18.18 -5.60 21.39
C ARG A 243 19.50 -5.35 20.67
N ALA A 244 19.53 -5.61 19.37
CA ALA A 244 20.70 -5.42 18.51
C ALA A 244 20.24 -4.78 17.18
N PRO A 245 20.13 -3.44 17.13
CA PRO A 245 19.64 -2.74 15.94
C PRO A 245 20.46 -3.00 14.68
N ASP A 246 21.77 -3.24 14.84
CA ASP A 246 22.71 -3.49 13.73
C ASP A 246 22.43 -4.82 12.99
N LEU A 247 21.63 -5.72 13.57
CA LEU A 247 21.24 -6.99 12.96
C LEU A 247 19.97 -6.87 12.10
N ARG A 248 19.52 -5.67 11.76
CA ARG A 248 18.33 -5.47 10.93
C ARG A 248 18.57 -6.03 9.53
N ASN A 249 17.78 -7.03 9.14
CA ASN A 249 17.80 -7.53 7.76
C ASN A 249 17.22 -6.48 6.80
N PRO A 250 17.67 -6.42 5.54
CA PRO A 250 17.01 -5.60 4.53
C PRO A 250 15.59 -6.10 4.25
N ILE A 251 14.75 -5.24 3.66
CA ILE A 251 13.49 -5.64 3.03
C ILE A 251 13.84 -6.64 1.92
N ASP A 252 13.16 -7.78 1.92
CA ASP A 252 13.38 -8.87 0.98
C ASP A 252 12.65 -8.59 -0.35
N VAL A 253 13.44 -8.47 -1.42
CA VAL A 253 12.96 -8.20 -2.79
C VAL A 253 11.95 -9.26 -3.24
N SER A 254 12.16 -10.54 -2.89
CA SER A 254 11.31 -11.63 -3.38
C SER A 254 9.87 -11.47 -2.91
N LEU A 255 9.66 -10.94 -1.69
CA LEU A 255 8.34 -10.71 -1.14
C LEU A 255 7.61 -9.55 -1.84
N ILE A 256 8.35 -8.51 -2.26
CA ILE A 256 7.76 -7.39 -3.01
C ILE A 256 7.40 -7.83 -4.44
N CYS A 257 8.23 -8.68 -5.07
CA CYS A 257 7.88 -9.32 -6.33
C CYS A 257 6.60 -10.15 -6.19
N GLU A 258 6.51 -11.02 -5.18
CA GLU A 258 5.33 -11.85 -4.94
C GLU A 258 4.04 -11.02 -4.75
N ILE A 259 4.12 -9.94 -3.96
CA ILE A 259 2.99 -9.01 -3.77
C ILE A 259 2.57 -8.36 -5.11
N THR A 260 3.55 -8.00 -5.95
CA THR A 260 3.29 -7.35 -7.24
C THR A 260 2.74 -8.32 -8.27
N GLU A 261 3.26 -9.55 -8.30
CA GLU A 261 2.76 -10.65 -9.12
C GLU A 261 1.31 -11.00 -8.74
N ALA A 262 0.98 -10.99 -7.46
CA ALA A 262 -0.40 -11.21 -7.00
C ALA A 262 -1.36 -10.15 -7.56
N LEU A 263 -0.94 -8.88 -7.62
CA LEU A 263 -1.71 -7.80 -8.25
C LEU A 263 -1.87 -8.04 -9.77
N ILE A 264 -0.77 -8.32 -10.48
CA ILE A 264 -0.77 -8.57 -11.93
C ILE A 264 -1.71 -9.75 -12.26
N ASP A 265 -1.61 -10.83 -11.51
CA ASP A 265 -2.48 -11.99 -11.63
C ASP A 265 -3.96 -11.63 -11.41
N ASN A 266 -4.24 -10.78 -10.43
CA ASN A 266 -5.62 -10.36 -10.14
C ASN A 266 -6.18 -9.49 -11.26
N ILE A 267 -5.36 -8.58 -11.81
CA ILE A 267 -5.70 -7.77 -12.98
C ILE A 267 -6.02 -8.68 -14.19
N ASN A 268 -5.12 -9.61 -14.49
CA ASN A 268 -5.29 -10.56 -15.61
C ASN A 268 -6.56 -11.39 -15.44
N ALA A 269 -6.84 -11.86 -14.21
CA ALA A 269 -8.05 -12.60 -13.91
C ALA A 269 -9.32 -11.76 -14.14
N VAL A 270 -9.33 -10.49 -13.76
CA VAL A 270 -10.46 -9.59 -14.03
C VAL A 270 -10.68 -9.42 -15.53
N CYS A 271 -9.62 -9.29 -16.32
CA CYS A 271 -9.73 -9.23 -17.79
C CYS A 271 -10.22 -10.54 -18.41
N SER A 272 -9.87 -11.70 -17.82
CA SER A 272 -10.20 -13.03 -18.34
C SER A 272 -11.57 -13.56 -17.90
N ILE A 273 -12.25 -12.94 -16.93
CA ILE A 273 -13.61 -13.32 -16.48
C ILE A 273 -14.67 -13.22 -17.60
N ASN A 274 -14.29 -12.78 -18.80
CA ASN A 274 -15.10 -12.89 -20.02
C ASN A 274 -15.31 -14.32 -20.55
N ASP A 275 -14.67 -15.35 -19.99
CA ASP A 275 -15.05 -16.74 -20.27
C ASP A 275 -16.45 -17.03 -19.70
N ASP A 276 -17.42 -17.19 -20.60
CA ASP A 276 -18.82 -17.47 -20.27
C ASP A 276 -18.93 -18.66 -19.29
N LEU A 277 -19.90 -18.58 -18.38
CA LEU A 277 -20.19 -19.61 -17.36
C LEU A 277 -20.37 -21.00 -17.98
N LEU A 278 -20.85 -21.06 -19.23
CA LEU A 278 -20.94 -22.28 -20.02
C LEU A 278 -19.58 -22.95 -20.24
N THR A 279 -18.53 -22.20 -20.54
CA THR A 279 -17.16 -22.72 -20.72
C THR A 279 -16.63 -23.29 -19.40
N ARG A 280 -16.89 -22.61 -18.28
CA ARG A 280 -16.48 -23.07 -16.94
C ARG A 280 -17.23 -24.33 -16.51
N MET A 281 -18.52 -24.41 -16.83
CA MET A 281 -19.34 -25.61 -16.61
C MET A 281 -18.80 -26.83 -17.35
N GLN A 282 -18.33 -26.66 -18.60
CA GLN A 282 -17.74 -27.75 -19.38
C GLN A 282 -16.50 -28.34 -18.70
N ASN A 283 -15.75 -27.52 -17.96
CA ASN A 283 -14.56 -27.94 -17.21
C ASN A 283 -14.87 -28.44 -15.79
N GLY A 284 -16.14 -28.47 -15.38
CA GLY A 284 -16.60 -28.95 -14.07
C GLY A 284 -16.17 -28.07 -12.88
N LYS A 285 -15.65 -26.87 -13.13
CA LYS A 285 -15.12 -25.95 -12.10
C LYS A 285 -15.76 -24.57 -12.23
N LEU A 286 -16.50 -24.15 -11.21
CA LEU A 286 -17.22 -22.87 -11.19
C LEU A 286 -16.52 -21.78 -10.37
N ILE A 287 -15.57 -22.16 -9.51
CA ILE A 287 -14.83 -21.27 -8.62
C ILE A 287 -13.35 -21.64 -8.73
N GLY A 288 -12.46 -20.64 -8.75
CA GLY A 288 -11.02 -20.82 -8.95
C GLY A 288 -10.57 -20.47 -10.37
N ARG A 289 -9.25 -20.24 -10.50
CA ARG A 289 -8.55 -19.98 -11.76
C ARG A 289 -8.53 -21.27 -12.60
N ILE A 290 -8.86 -21.18 -13.89
CA ILE A 290 -8.66 -22.27 -14.87
C ILE A 290 -7.31 -22.01 -15.52
#